data_AF-A0A962DCD7-F1
#
_entry.id   AF-A0A962DCD7-F1
#
_cell.length_a   1.000
_cell.length_b   1.000
_cell.length_c   1.000
_cell.angle_alpha   90.00
_cell.angle_beta   90.00
_cell.angle_gamma   90.00
#
_symmetry.space_group_name_H-M   'P 1'
#
loop_
_entity.id
_entity.type
_entity.pdbx_description
1 polymer ?
#
loop_
_entity_poly.entity_id
_entity_poly.type
_entity_poly.pdbx_seq_one_letter_code
_entity_poly.pdbx_strand_id
1 'polypeptide(L)'
;MKVFTQRKTEEEGFRSVKQALMEVLPVVKKWGGEAIEHSRVTGAFAKGTNVPGGPDVDMLISLAHDYNSAPVTIYKGLFDYLRKNGYPKTRANHITLQVPVGDVLIDLIPARKANSRSDDHRVFNRKTGDWAITNLTTHTQYVALSGRLSEIRIMKLWREAKGLFFPSFLLELAVIKSLRGTQDLTKTQDIEGQIREVLTYLATDFQDDTLIDPANPANIVSEDLLRIERTLVANAAQKSLAGGWKTFMSTFS
;
A
#
# COMPACT_ATOMS: atom_id res chain seq x y z
N MET A 1 25.56 -3.24 18.37
CA MET A 1 25.79 -4.19 17.26
C MET A 1 24.54 -4.48 16.41
N LYS A 2 23.32 -4.56 16.98
CA LYS A 2 22.06 -4.82 16.23
C LYS A 2 21.64 -3.70 15.24
N VAL A 3 21.79 -2.42 15.60
CA VAL A 3 21.39 -1.27 14.74
C VAL A 3 22.18 -1.21 13.41
N PHE A 4 23.47 -1.55 13.45
CA PHE A 4 24.32 -1.59 12.25
C PHE A 4 23.99 -2.77 11.32
N THR A 5 23.45 -3.87 11.86
CA THR A 5 23.07 -5.05 11.08
C THR A 5 21.75 -4.78 10.36
N GLN A 6 20.79 -4.13 11.04
CA GLN A 6 19.49 -3.77 10.47
C GLN A 6 19.59 -2.69 9.36
N ARG A 7 20.45 -1.67 9.53
CA ARG A 7 20.73 -0.69 8.47
C ARG A 7 21.38 -1.32 7.24
N LYS A 8 22.32 -2.27 7.43
CA LYS A 8 22.92 -3.00 6.30
C LYS A 8 21.89 -3.81 5.53
N THR A 9 20.99 -4.51 6.21
CA THR A 9 19.93 -5.29 5.55
C THR A 9 18.92 -4.40 4.81
N GLU A 10 18.62 -3.21 5.34
CA GLU A 10 17.78 -2.25 4.62
C GLU A 10 18.49 -1.73 3.37
N GLU A 11 19.74 -1.26 3.48
CA GLU A 11 20.54 -0.78 2.34
C GLU A 11 20.73 -1.86 1.25
N GLU A 12 20.97 -3.10 1.65
CA GLU A 12 21.06 -4.25 0.73
C GLU A 12 19.72 -4.49 0.04
N GLY A 13 18.60 -4.44 0.77
CA GLY A 13 17.25 -4.49 0.19
C GLY A 13 17.00 -3.36 -0.83
N PHE A 14 17.37 -2.12 -0.50
CA PHE A 14 17.28 -0.98 -1.43
C PHE A 14 18.11 -1.20 -2.70
N ARG A 15 19.31 -1.78 -2.58
CA ARG A 15 20.16 -2.10 -3.75
C ARG A 15 19.54 -3.17 -4.62
N SER A 16 19.04 -4.26 -4.02
CA SER A 16 18.37 -5.35 -4.76
C SER A 16 17.13 -4.85 -5.49
N VAL A 17 16.28 -4.04 -4.84
CA VAL A 17 15.12 -3.41 -5.47
C VAL A 17 15.52 -2.55 -6.67
N LYS A 18 16.56 -1.70 -6.50
CA LYS A 18 17.06 -0.86 -7.58
C LYS A 18 17.54 -1.70 -8.76
N GLN A 19 18.27 -2.78 -8.51
CA GLN A 19 18.76 -3.69 -9.55
C GLN A 19 17.61 -4.36 -10.31
N ALA A 20 16.63 -4.89 -9.59
CA ALA A 20 15.46 -5.52 -10.17
C ALA A 20 14.65 -4.54 -11.05
N LEU A 21 14.50 -3.28 -10.62
CA LEU A 21 13.86 -2.24 -11.42
C LEU A 21 14.66 -1.90 -12.70
N MET A 22 15.99 -1.85 -12.63
CA MET A 22 16.83 -1.63 -13.81
C MET A 22 16.71 -2.75 -14.85
N GLU A 23 16.34 -3.97 -14.42
CA GLU A 23 16.14 -5.11 -15.31
C GLU A 23 14.75 -5.11 -15.98
N VAL A 24 13.68 -4.84 -15.21
CA VAL A 24 12.31 -4.94 -15.72
C VAL A 24 11.85 -3.69 -16.48
N LEU A 25 12.26 -2.48 -16.06
CA LEU A 25 11.78 -1.24 -16.66
C LEU A 25 12.12 -1.08 -18.14
N PRO A 26 13.29 -1.52 -18.65
CA PRO A 26 13.56 -1.53 -20.09
C PRO A 26 12.55 -2.38 -20.89
N VAL A 27 12.10 -3.51 -20.34
CA VAL A 27 11.08 -4.37 -20.98
C VAL A 27 9.73 -3.67 -20.99
N VAL A 28 9.35 -3.04 -19.87
CA VAL A 28 8.13 -2.22 -19.79
C VAL A 28 8.18 -1.03 -20.75
N LYS A 29 9.35 -0.38 -20.91
CA LYS A 29 9.53 0.73 -21.85
C LYS A 29 9.40 0.29 -23.30
N LYS A 30 9.87 -0.91 -23.65
CA LYS A 30 9.65 -1.49 -24.99
C LYS A 30 8.17 -1.77 -25.28
N TRP A 31 7.41 -2.16 -24.26
CA TRP A 31 5.96 -2.37 -24.39
C TRP A 31 5.19 -1.07 -24.65
N GLY A 32 5.37 -0.09 -23.76
CA GLY A 32 4.56 1.13 -23.78
C GLY A 32 5.14 2.24 -24.67
N GLY A 33 6.41 2.14 -25.07
CA GLY A 33 7.06 3.08 -25.97
C GLY A 33 6.96 4.53 -25.50
N GLU A 34 6.61 5.42 -26.41
CA GLU A 34 6.42 6.86 -26.14
C GLU A 34 5.17 7.16 -25.30
N ALA A 35 4.21 6.23 -25.22
CA ALA A 35 3.02 6.42 -24.40
C ALA A 35 3.33 6.44 -22.90
N ILE A 36 4.44 5.86 -22.46
CA ILE A 36 4.87 5.96 -21.05
C ILE A 36 5.48 7.34 -20.81
N GLU A 37 4.76 8.20 -20.11
CA GLU A 37 5.25 9.50 -19.66
C GLU A 37 6.33 9.33 -18.59
N HIS A 38 6.06 8.49 -17.58
CA HIS A 38 7.01 8.24 -16.51
C HIS A 38 6.69 6.95 -15.75
N SER A 39 7.64 6.52 -14.92
CA SER A 39 7.44 5.45 -13.94
C SER A 39 7.91 5.93 -12.57
N ARG A 40 7.15 5.64 -11.50
CA ARG A 40 7.43 6.14 -10.15
C ARG A 40 7.19 5.07 -9.09
N VAL A 41 8.14 4.93 -8.18
CA VAL A 41 7.98 4.09 -6.99
C VAL A 41 6.84 4.64 -6.12
N THR A 42 5.97 3.77 -5.65
CA THR A 42 4.79 4.11 -4.85
C THR A 42 4.63 3.14 -3.67
N GLY A 43 3.44 3.08 -3.07
CA GLY A 43 3.10 2.12 -2.04
C GLY A 43 3.89 2.27 -0.76
N ALA A 44 4.02 1.18 -0.01
CA ALA A 44 4.61 1.19 1.33
C ALA A 44 6.09 1.61 1.32
N PHE A 45 6.82 1.26 0.24
CA PHE A 45 8.21 1.66 0.06
C PHE A 45 8.35 3.18 -0.08
N ALA A 46 7.59 3.81 -0.99
CA ALA A 46 7.63 5.27 -1.17
C ALA A 46 7.14 6.04 0.07
N LYS A 47 6.16 5.49 0.79
CA LYS A 47 5.63 6.07 2.04
C LYS A 47 6.59 5.93 3.23
N GLY A 48 7.61 5.08 3.12
CA GLY A 48 8.45 4.70 4.25
C GLY A 48 7.66 3.96 5.33
N THR A 49 6.70 3.11 4.96
CA THR A 49 5.89 2.30 5.88
C THR A 49 5.97 0.81 5.56
N ASN A 50 7.03 0.40 4.87
CA ASN A 50 7.26 -1.00 4.51
C ASN A 50 7.53 -1.85 5.76
N VAL A 51 6.97 -3.06 5.77
CA VAL A 51 7.19 -4.10 6.79
C VAL A 51 7.47 -5.43 6.07
N PRO A 52 8.18 -6.39 6.71
CA PRO A 52 8.43 -7.69 6.09
C PRO A 52 7.14 -8.41 5.67
N GLY A 53 7.16 -9.13 4.54
CA GLY A 53 6.05 -9.97 4.07
C GLY A 53 5.18 -9.39 2.94
N GLY A 54 5.40 -8.14 2.52
CA GLY A 54 4.78 -7.53 1.33
C GLY A 54 5.64 -7.64 0.05
N PRO A 55 5.15 -7.17 -1.11
CA PRO A 55 6.02 -6.95 -2.27
C PRO A 55 7.13 -5.96 -1.88
N ASP A 56 8.31 -6.14 -2.45
CA ASP A 56 9.46 -5.32 -2.10
C ASP A 56 9.31 -3.88 -2.61
N VAL A 57 8.56 -3.70 -3.70
CA VAL A 57 8.28 -2.38 -4.27
C VAL A 57 7.02 -2.35 -5.13
N ASP A 58 6.24 -1.28 -5.01
CA ASP A 58 5.18 -0.92 -5.95
C ASP A 58 5.71 0.13 -6.94
N MET A 59 5.40 -0.02 -8.23
CA MET A 59 5.85 0.89 -9.29
C MET A 59 4.67 1.26 -10.19
N LEU A 60 4.31 2.54 -10.18
CA LEU A 60 3.36 3.11 -11.15
C LEU A 60 4.02 3.18 -12.53
N ILE A 61 3.34 2.64 -13.54
CA ILE A 61 3.68 2.82 -14.94
C ILE A 61 2.63 3.77 -15.54
N SER A 62 2.97 5.05 -15.64
CA SER A 62 2.05 6.12 -16.04
C SER A 62 2.07 6.33 -17.55
N LEU A 63 0.98 5.94 -18.20
CA LEU A 63 0.72 6.23 -19.60
C LEU A 63 0.07 7.61 -19.78
N ALA A 64 0.36 8.23 -20.92
CA ALA A 64 -0.19 9.52 -21.32
C ALA A 64 -1.72 9.50 -21.38
N HIS A 65 -2.34 10.62 -21.03
CA HIS A 65 -3.80 10.73 -20.94
C HIS A 65 -4.54 10.46 -22.27
N ASP A 66 -3.87 10.76 -23.39
CA ASP A 66 -4.33 10.61 -24.77
C ASP A 66 -4.04 9.20 -25.34
N TYR A 67 -3.39 8.32 -24.57
CA TYR A 67 -3.26 6.92 -24.95
C TYR A 67 -4.65 6.25 -24.98
N ASN A 68 -5.19 6.08 -26.20
CA ASN A 68 -6.59 5.69 -26.41
C ASN A 68 -6.83 4.19 -26.26
N SER A 69 -6.49 3.64 -25.09
CA SER A 69 -6.80 2.26 -24.71
C SER A 69 -7.57 2.24 -23.38
N ALA A 70 -8.53 1.33 -23.28
CA ALA A 70 -9.25 1.09 -22.03
C ALA A 70 -8.29 0.57 -20.95
N PRO A 71 -8.50 0.89 -19.65
CA PRO A 71 -7.65 0.41 -18.56
C PRO A 71 -7.47 -1.11 -18.53
N VAL A 72 -8.52 -1.87 -18.85
CA VAL A 72 -8.45 -3.34 -18.95
C VAL A 72 -7.48 -3.80 -20.06
N THR A 73 -7.46 -3.11 -21.20
CA THR A 73 -6.57 -3.41 -22.33
C THR A 73 -5.12 -3.07 -21.98
N ILE A 74 -4.90 -1.94 -21.32
CA ILE A 74 -3.60 -1.53 -20.78
C ILE A 74 -3.06 -2.60 -19.83
N TYR A 75 -3.87 -3.02 -18.86
CA TYR A 75 -3.51 -4.01 -17.87
C TYR A 75 -3.17 -5.37 -18.48
N LYS A 76 -4.09 -5.92 -19.31
CA LYS A 76 -3.89 -7.21 -19.98
C LYS A 76 -2.73 -7.17 -20.98
N GLY A 77 -2.58 -6.05 -21.69
CA GLY A 77 -1.52 -5.85 -22.66
C GLY A 77 -0.14 -5.90 -22.01
N LEU A 78 0.07 -5.22 -20.88
CA LEU A 78 1.34 -5.30 -20.15
C LEU A 78 1.56 -6.71 -19.59
N PHE A 79 0.53 -7.34 -19.04
CA PHE A 79 0.61 -8.71 -18.52
C PHE A 79 1.08 -9.71 -19.59
N ASP A 80 0.42 -9.73 -20.75
CA ASP A 80 0.75 -10.63 -21.84
C ASP A 80 2.13 -10.33 -22.41
N TYR A 81 2.51 -9.06 -22.50
CA TYR A 81 3.83 -8.65 -22.97
C TYR A 81 4.93 -9.13 -22.04
N LEU A 82 4.82 -8.90 -20.72
CA LEU A 82 5.80 -9.34 -19.74
C LEU A 82 6.01 -10.86 -19.79
N ARG A 83 4.92 -11.62 -19.84
CA ARG A 83 4.99 -13.09 -19.89
C ARG A 83 5.67 -13.62 -21.15
N LYS A 84 5.50 -12.93 -22.28
CA LYS A 84 6.17 -13.25 -23.55
C LYS A 84 7.63 -12.77 -23.61
N ASN A 85 8.01 -11.78 -22.80
CA ASN A 85 9.31 -11.10 -22.88
C ASN A 85 10.12 -11.26 -21.59
N GLY A 86 10.33 -12.51 -21.16
CA GLY A 86 11.29 -12.85 -20.10
C GLY A 86 10.70 -12.97 -18.69
N TYR A 87 9.43 -12.65 -18.48
CA TYR A 87 8.77 -12.76 -17.17
C TYR A 87 7.55 -13.70 -17.18
N PRO A 88 7.69 -14.98 -17.55
CA PRO A 88 6.56 -15.91 -17.71
C PRO A 88 5.79 -16.17 -16.41
N LYS A 89 6.43 -15.90 -15.25
CA LYS A 89 5.89 -16.05 -13.89
C LYS A 89 5.14 -14.82 -13.39
N THR A 90 4.96 -13.76 -14.19
CA THR A 90 4.14 -12.61 -13.80
C THR A 90 2.75 -13.05 -13.39
N ARG A 91 2.25 -12.53 -12.27
CA ARG A 91 0.91 -12.81 -11.72
C ARG A 91 0.02 -11.57 -11.83
N ALA A 92 -1.26 -11.79 -12.11
CA ALA A 92 -2.26 -10.73 -12.19
C ALA A 92 -3.04 -10.60 -10.87
N ASN A 93 -2.84 -9.49 -10.14
CA ASN A 93 -3.54 -9.17 -8.90
C ASN A 93 -4.67 -8.15 -9.15
N HIS A 94 -5.34 -7.66 -8.11
CA HIS A 94 -6.51 -6.79 -8.25
C HIS A 94 -6.26 -5.54 -9.09
N ILE A 95 -5.19 -4.80 -8.78
CA ILE A 95 -4.78 -3.59 -9.51
C ILE A 95 -3.33 -3.66 -10.02
N THR A 96 -2.56 -4.64 -9.55
CA THR A 96 -1.13 -4.78 -9.84
C THR A 96 -0.84 -5.98 -10.73
N LEU A 97 0.30 -5.94 -11.41
CA LEU A 97 0.96 -7.06 -12.06
C LEU A 97 2.24 -7.36 -11.28
N GLN A 98 2.25 -8.51 -10.63
CA GLN A 98 3.35 -8.89 -9.77
C GLN A 98 4.41 -9.65 -10.57
N VAL A 99 5.61 -9.11 -10.62
CA VAL A 99 6.73 -9.58 -11.42
C VAL A 99 7.87 -9.99 -10.49
N PRO A 100 8.17 -11.31 -10.39
CA PRO A 100 9.37 -11.76 -9.70
C PRO A 100 10.62 -11.49 -10.56
N VAL A 101 11.64 -10.86 -9.98
CA VAL A 101 12.93 -10.55 -10.59
C VAL A 101 14.04 -10.93 -9.60
N GLY A 102 14.67 -12.08 -9.83
CA GLY A 102 15.52 -12.71 -8.81
C GLY A 102 14.72 -12.98 -7.53
N ASP A 103 15.24 -12.51 -6.40
CA ASP A 103 14.59 -12.60 -5.08
C ASP A 103 13.65 -11.42 -4.78
N VAL A 104 13.51 -10.46 -5.71
CA VAL A 104 12.69 -9.26 -5.54
C VAL A 104 11.33 -9.45 -6.21
N LEU A 105 10.27 -9.06 -5.50
CA LEU A 105 8.90 -9.06 -5.99
C LEU A 105 8.43 -7.63 -6.26
N ILE A 106 8.24 -7.30 -7.54
CA ILE A 106 7.83 -5.97 -7.99
C ILE A 106 6.35 -5.98 -8.36
N ASP A 107 5.56 -5.10 -7.77
CA ASP A 107 4.17 -4.87 -8.17
C ASP A 107 4.09 -3.68 -9.15
N LEU A 108 3.87 -3.97 -10.43
CA LEU A 108 3.68 -2.95 -11.46
C LEU A 108 2.21 -2.52 -11.51
N ILE A 109 1.95 -1.22 -11.51
CA ILE A 109 0.61 -0.63 -11.59
C ILE A 109 0.48 0.06 -12.95
N PRO A 110 -0.01 -0.64 -13.99
CA PRO A 110 -0.24 -0.01 -15.28
C PRO A 110 -1.45 0.90 -15.20
N ALA A 111 -1.25 2.18 -15.48
CA ALA A 111 -2.28 3.18 -15.34
C ALA A 111 -2.18 4.24 -16.42
N ARG A 112 -3.32 4.86 -16.76
CA ARG A 112 -3.37 5.99 -17.68
C ARG A 112 -3.76 7.24 -16.95
N LYS A 113 -3.10 8.37 -17.20
CA LYS A 113 -3.53 9.65 -16.65
C LYS A 113 -4.98 9.96 -17.03
N ALA A 114 -5.74 10.50 -16.08
CA ALA A 114 -7.12 10.88 -16.30
C ALA A 114 -7.24 12.14 -17.16
N ASN A 115 -6.25 13.04 -17.05
CA ASN A 115 -6.08 14.24 -17.88
C ASN A 115 -4.60 14.68 -17.89
N SER A 116 -4.26 15.68 -18.71
CA SER A 116 -2.88 16.16 -18.85
C SER A 116 -2.33 16.94 -17.65
N ARG A 117 -3.21 17.50 -16.80
CA ARG A 117 -2.89 18.48 -15.76
C ARG A 117 -2.87 17.93 -14.33
N SER A 118 -3.44 16.75 -14.08
CA SER A 118 -3.42 16.10 -12.77
C SER A 118 -2.56 14.84 -12.76
N ASP A 119 -2.23 14.39 -11.56
CA ASP A 119 -1.58 13.10 -11.31
C ASP A 119 -2.62 12.03 -10.94
N ASP A 120 -3.85 12.21 -11.40
CA ASP A 120 -4.90 11.20 -11.25
C ASP A 120 -4.76 10.17 -12.37
N HIS A 121 -4.90 8.91 -12.01
CA HIS A 121 -4.79 7.80 -12.94
C HIS A 121 -6.05 6.94 -12.93
N ARG A 122 -6.43 6.50 -14.12
CA ARG A 122 -7.37 5.40 -14.32
C ARG A 122 -6.59 4.09 -14.25
N VAL A 123 -6.93 3.28 -13.25
CA VAL A 123 -6.38 1.94 -13.03
C VAL A 123 -7.47 0.90 -13.26
N PHE A 124 -7.13 -0.25 -13.82
CA PHE A 124 -8.06 -1.37 -13.92
C PHE A 124 -8.14 -2.10 -12.58
N ASN A 125 -9.37 -2.41 -12.15
CA ASN A 125 -9.64 -3.19 -10.95
C ASN A 125 -10.26 -4.54 -11.33
N ARG A 126 -9.48 -5.61 -11.22
CA ARG A 126 -9.94 -6.98 -11.53
C ARG A 126 -11.05 -7.46 -10.60
N LYS A 127 -11.17 -6.94 -9.37
CA LYS A 127 -12.25 -7.34 -8.46
C LYS A 127 -13.61 -6.92 -9.00
N THR A 128 -13.71 -5.68 -9.49
CA THR A 128 -14.96 -5.12 -10.00
C THR A 128 -15.14 -5.38 -11.49
N GLY A 129 -14.05 -5.67 -12.21
CA GLY A 129 -14.07 -5.78 -13.67
C GLY A 129 -14.14 -4.43 -14.39
N ASP A 130 -13.98 -3.32 -13.66
CA ASP A 130 -14.04 -1.96 -14.18
C ASP A 130 -12.78 -1.16 -13.81
N TRP A 131 -12.75 0.14 -14.07
CA TRP A 131 -11.66 1.04 -13.67
C TRP A 131 -12.04 1.94 -12.51
N ALA A 132 -11.03 2.42 -11.79
CA ALA A 132 -11.16 3.42 -10.75
C ALA A 132 -10.20 4.59 -11.03
N ILE A 133 -10.56 5.78 -10.54
CA ILE A 133 -9.63 6.92 -10.48
C ILE A 133 -8.95 6.90 -9.12
N THR A 134 -7.62 6.98 -9.13
CA THR A 134 -6.77 7.08 -7.94
C THR A 134 -5.67 8.10 -8.15
N ASN A 135 -5.10 8.61 -7.06
CA ASN A 135 -3.92 9.48 -7.09
C ASN A 135 -2.89 8.97 -6.08
N LEU A 136 -1.97 8.15 -6.57
CA LEU A 136 -0.97 7.48 -5.73
C LEU A 136 0.03 8.46 -5.11
N THR A 137 0.20 9.64 -5.72
CA THR A 137 1.04 10.71 -5.17
C THR A 137 0.37 11.36 -3.98
N THR A 138 -0.92 11.70 -4.09
CA THR A 138 -1.72 12.20 -2.97
C THR A 138 -1.74 11.19 -1.83
N HIS A 139 -1.91 9.89 -2.11
CA HIS A 139 -1.82 8.84 -1.08
C HIS A 139 -0.46 8.82 -0.38
N THR A 140 0.62 8.93 -1.15
CA THR A 140 1.99 8.92 -0.63
C THR A 140 2.23 10.14 0.26
N GLN A 141 1.84 11.33 -0.19
CA GLN A 141 1.98 12.57 0.58
C GLN A 141 1.13 12.57 1.84
N TYR A 142 -0.13 12.13 1.75
CA TYR A 142 -1.04 12.06 2.88
C TYR A 142 -0.46 11.21 4.02
N VAL A 143 0.14 10.06 3.68
CA VAL A 143 0.77 9.19 4.67
C VAL A 143 2.12 9.73 5.13
N ALA A 144 3.02 10.09 4.21
CA ALA A 144 4.37 10.57 4.52
C ALA A 144 4.36 11.82 5.42
N LEU A 145 3.41 12.73 5.19
CA LEU A 145 3.30 14.00 5.91
C LEU A 145 2.40 13.90 7.16
N SER A 146 1.80 12.74 7.43
CA SER A 146 0.93 12.56 8.61
C SER A 146 1.66 12.70 9.94
N GLY A 147 2.97 12.51 9.95
CA GLY A 147 3.77 12.36 11.17
C GLY A 147 3.50 11.05 11.93
N ARG A 148 2.79 10.08 11.33
CA ARG A 148 2.36 8.82 11.98
C ARG A 148 3.05 7.56 11.45
N LEU A 149 4.24 7.70 10.88
CA LEU A 149 4.92 6.58 10.19
C LEU A 149 5.28 5.43 11.15
N SER A 150 5.68 5.76 12.38
CA SER A 150 6.04 4.77 13.41
C SER A 150 4.82 3.95 13.82
N GLU A 151 3.70 4.61 14.09
CA GLU A 151 2.43 4.03 14.50
C GLU A 151 1.89 3.15 13.38
N ILE A 152 1.92 3.63 12.14
CA ILE A 152 1.51 2.85 10.96
C ILE A 152 2.34 1.58 10.82
N ARG A 153 3.67 1.65 10.94
CA ARG A 153 4.54 0.46 10.84
C ARG A 153 4.23 -0.55 11.94
N ILE A 154 4.07 -0.10 13.19
CA ILE A 154 3.72 -0.97 14.31
C ILE A 154 2.36 -1.63 14.08
N MET A 155 1.36 -0.88 13.61
CA MET A 155 0.02 -1.41 13.35
C MET A 155 -0.01 -2.38 12.17
N LYS A 156 0.85 -2.20 11.15
CA LYS A 156 1.05 -3.20 10.10
C LYS A 156 1.64 -4.49 10.66
N LEU A 157 2.66 -4.41 11.51
CA LEU A 157 3.24 -5.59 12.18
C LEU A 157 2.21 -6.30 13.05
N TRP A 158 1.37 -5.55 13.78
CA TRP A 158 0.25 -6.09 14.53
C TRP A 158 -0.73 -6.85 13.64
N ARG A 159 -1.16 -6.24 12.51
CA ARG A 159 -2.04 -6.90 11.54
C ARG A 159 -1.47 -8.25 11.11
N GLU A 160 -0.18 -8.30 10.76
CA GLU A 160 0.49 -9.55 10.37
C GLU A 160 0.52 -10.57 11.50
N ALA A 161 0.91 -10.13 12.72
CA ALA A 161 0.94 -10.99 13.90
C ALA A 161 -0.45 -11.58 14.24
N LYS A 162 -1.53 -10.87 13.86
CA LYS A 162 -2.91 -11.31 14.08
C LYS A 162 -3.51 -12.07 12.89
N GLY A 163 -2.80 -12.21 11.78
CA GLY A 163 -3.31 -12.86 10.57
C GLY A 163 -4.56 -12.17 10.01
N LEU A 164 -4.67 -10.85 10.16
CA LEU A 164 -5.86 -10.10 9.76
C LEU A 164 -5.81 -9.73 8.28
N PHE A 165 -6.89 -10.00 7.56
CA PHE A 165 -7.13 -9.32 6.29
C PHE A 165 -7.51 -7.87 6.58
N PHE A 166 -6.56 -6.95 6.41
CA PHE A 166 -6.77 -5.52 6.60
C PHE A 166 -5.94 -4.75 5.55
N PRO A 167 -6.59 -4.20 4.49
CA PRO A 167 -5.90 -3.48 3.41
C PRO A 167 -4.96 -2.39 3.93
N SER A 168 -3.74 -2.36 3.39
CA SER A 168 -2.67 -1.49 3.90
C SER A 168 -3.04 -0.01 3.91
N PHE A 169 -3.68 0.48 2.83
CA PHE A 169 -4.09 1.89 2.77
C PHE A 169 -5.24 2.20 3.74
N LEU A 170 -6.19 1.28 3.92
CA LEU A 170 -7.26 1.45 4.91
C LEU A 170 -6.70 1.51 6.34
N LEU A 171 -5.72 0.66 6.67
CA LEU A 171 -5.03 0.69 7.96
C LEU A 171 -4.29 2.01 8.16
N GLU A 172 -3.62 2.52 7.12
CA GLU A 172 -2.97 3.84 7.15
C GLU A 172 -3.98 4.97 7.45
N LEU A 173 -5.14 4.98 6.78
CA LEU A 173 -6.20 5.97 7.03
C LEU A 173 -6.77 5.84 8.45
N ALA A 174 -7.00 4.63 8.93
CA ALA A 174 -7.51 4.37 10.29
C ALA A 174 -6.55 4.91 11.36
N VAL A 175 -5.25 4.65 11.23
CA VAL A 175 -4.22 5.16 12.14
C VAL A 175 -4.21 6.70 12.14
N ILE A 176 -4.13 7.32 10.95
CA ILE A 176 -4.06 8.77 10.81
C ILE A 176 -5.31 9.43 11.39
N LYS A 177 -6.50 8.86 11.14
CA LYS A 177 -7.76 9.39 11.66
C LYS A 177 -7.84 9.28 13.18
N SER A 178 -7.53 8.10 13.73
CA SER A 178 -7.61 7.85 15.18
C SER A 178 -6.68 8.77 15.99
N LEU A 179 -5.55 9.19 15.40
CA LEU A 179 -4.57 10.07 16.04
C LEU A 179 -4.67 11.52 15.55
N ARG A 180 -5.77 11.91 14.90
CA ARG A 180 -5.95 13.28 14.42
C ARG A 180 -6.17 14.20 15.63
N GLY A 181 -5.39 15.28 15.69
CA GLY A 181 -5.49 16.25 16.79
C GLY A 181 -4.72 15.86 18.05
N THR A 182 -4.08 14.69 18.11
CA THR A 182 -3.23 14.26 19.23
C THR A 182 -1.80 14.82 19.15
N GLN A 183 -1.61 15.90 18.38
CA GLN A 183 -0.36 16.66 18.27
C GLN A 183 -0.20 17.74 19.34
N ASP A 184 -1.06 17.73 20.37
CA ASP A 184 -0.95 18.65 21.49
C ASP A 184 0.39 18.40 22.22
N LEU A 185 1.33 19.32 22.04
CA LEU A 185 2.70 19.29 22.58
C LEU A 185 2.73 19.25 24.12
N THR A 186 1.60 19.43 24.80
CA THR A 186 1.45 19.28 26.24
C THR A 186 1.20 17.83 26.69
N LYS A 187 0.78 16.96 25.77
CA LYS A 187 0.64 15.52 25.97
C LYS A 187 1.72 14.82 25.16
N THR A 188 2.90 14.64 25.75
CA THR A 188 3.85 13.64 25.25
C THR A 188 3.30 12.25 25.54
N GLN A 189 2.26 11.83 24.81
CA GLN A 189 1.91 10.42 24.76
C GLN A 189 3.03 9.70 24.04
N ASP A 190 3.64 8.76 24.75
CA ASP A 190 4.59 7.84 24.18
C ASP A 190 3.94 6.99 23.08
N ILE A 191 4.76 6.27 22.32
CA ILE A 191 4.29 5.41 21.23
C ILE A 191 3.27 4.38 21.72
N GLU A 192 3.38 3.89 22.96
CA GLU A 192 2.42 2.94 23.52
C GLU A 192 1.03 3.57 23.69
N GLY A 193 0.95 4.78 24.25
CA GLY A 193 -0.31 5.51 24.39
C GLY A 193 -1.01 5.71 23.05
N GLN A 194 -0.26 6.08 22.01
CA GLN A 194 -0.78 6.28 20.67
C GLN A 194 -1.28 4.95 20.05
N ILE A 195 -0.53 3.86 20.21
CA ILE A 195 -0.97 2.54 19.74
C ILE A 195 -2.24 2.08 20.47
N ARG A 196 -2.35 2.33 21.78
CA ARG A 196 -3.58 2.05 22.55
C ARG A 196 -4.76 2.86 22.04
N GLU A 197 -4.55 4.12 21.67
CA GLU A 197 -5.60 4.97 21.08
C GLU A 197 -6.07 4.42 19.72
N VAL A 198 -5.14 4.04 18.84
CA VAL A 198 -5.48 3.39 17.57
C VAL A 198 -6.28 2.10 17.82
N LEU A 199 -5.82 1.23 18.71
CA LEU A 199 -6.52 -0.01 19.05
C LEU A 199 -7.91 0.25 19.65
N THR A 200 -8.06 1.30 20.45
CA THR A 200 -9.35 1.69 21.02
C THR A 200 -10.32 2.08 19.91
N TYR A 201 -9.91 2.98 19.01
CA TYR A 201 -10.70 3.33 17.83
C TYR A 201 -11.07 2.10 16.98
N LEU A 202 -10.12 1.18 16.74
CA LEU A 202 -10.40 -0.04 15.99
C LEU A 202 -11.41 -0.96 16.71
N ALA A 203 -11.40 -0.97 18.04
CA ALA A 203 -12.28 -1.79 18.87
C ALA A 203 -13.71 -1.24 19.01
N THR A 204 -13.88 0.08 18.91
CA THR A 204 -15.15 0.77 19.17
C THR A 204 -15.79 1.33 17.90
N ASP A 205 -15.13 2.27 17.23
CA ASP A 205 -15.77 3.14 16.23
C ASP A 205 -15.56 2.65 14.80
N PHE A 206 -14.43 1.98 14.53
CA PHE A 206 -14.01 1.60 13.18
C PHE A 206 -15.03 0.77 12.39
N GLN A 207 -15.85 -0.05 13.06
CA GLN A 207 -16.83 -0.89 12.38
C GLN A 207 -17.87 -0.07 11.61
N ASP A 208 -18.33 1.04 12.20
CA ASP A 208 -19.36 1.91 11.63
C ASP A 208 -18.77 3.13 10.91
N ASP A 209 -17.45 3.34 11.05
CA ASP A 209 -16.79 4.49 10.48
C ASP A 209 -16.59 4.38 8.97
N THR A 210 -16.69 5.54 8.31
CA THR A 210 -16.47 5.70 6.87
C THR A 210 -15.11 6.37 6.65
N LEU A 211 -14.18 5.63 6.04
CA LEU A 211 -12.87 6.15 5.63
C LEU A 211 -12.86 6.38 4.12
N ILE A 212 -12.74 7.65 3.75
CA ILE A 212 -12.78 8.14 2.38
C ILE A 212 -11.35 8.34 1.88
N ASP A 213 -11.12 8.05 0.60
CA ASP A 213 -9.85 8.30 -0.06
C ASP A 213 -9.56 9.83 -0.10
N PRO A 214 -8.45 10.32 0.47
CA PRO A 214 -8.09 11.74 0.43
C PRO A 214 -7.87 12.28 -0.99
N ALA A 215 -7.61 11.42 -1.97
CA ALA A 215 -7.47 11.79 -3.37
C ALA A 215 -8.80 11.83 -4.14
N ASN A 216 -9.80 11.08 -3.69
CA ASN A 216 -11.03 10.88 -4.44
C ASN A 216 -12.20 10.65 -3.47
N PRO A 217 -13.00 11.69 -3.16
CA PRO A 217 -14.12 11.58 -2.22
C PRO A 217 -15.19 10.56 -2.61
N ALA A 218 -15.28 10.19 -3.89
CA ALA A 218 -16.19 9.15 -4.35
C ALA A 218 -15.72 7.72 -4.03
N ASN A 219 -14.46 7.55 -3.60
CA ASN A 219 -13.88 6.27 -3.24
C ASN A 219 -13.91 6.07 -1.71
N ILE A 220 -14.83 5.24 -1.24
CA ILE A 220 -14.95 4.87 0.17
C ILE A 220 -14.05 3.66 0.45
N VAL A 221 -12.78 3.91 0.80
CA VAL A 221 -11.76 2.86 1.03
C VAL A 221 -12.21 1.86 2.09
N SER A 222 -13.03 2.28 3.05
CA SER A 222 -13.53 1.39 4.09
C SER A 222 -14.44 0.26 3.55
N GLU A 223 -14.98 0.39 2.35
CA GLU A 223 -15.74 -0.67 1.67
C GLU A 223 -14.85 -1.80 1.13
N ASP A 224 -13.51 -1.64 1.14
CA ASP A 224 -12.57 -2.71 0.81
C ASP A 224 -12.55 -3.85 1.85
N LEU A 225 -13.21 -3.65 3.00
CA LEU A 225 -13.44 -4.67 4.02
C LEU A 225 -14.92 -5.04 4.11
N LEU A 226 -15.19 -6.34 4.12
CA LEU A 226 -16.48 -6.89 4.47
C LEU A 226 -16.80 -6.62 5.94
N ARG A 227 -18.09 -6.57 6.27
CA ARG A 227 -18.56 -6.38 7.65
C ARG A 227 -17.95 -7.39 8.62
N ILE A 228 -17.86 -8.66 8.22
CA ILE A 228 -17.24 -9.71 9.04
C ILE A 228 -15.75 -9.46 9.28
N GLU A 229 -15.01 -8.96 8.28
CA GLU A 229 -13.59 -8.65 8.40
C GLU A 229 -13.37 -7.46 9.34
N ARG A 230 -14.24 -6.44 9.28
CA ARG A 230 -14.23 -5.34 10.25
C ARG A 230 -14.46 -5.82 11.69
N THR A 231 -15.41 -6.74 11.89
CA THR A 231 -15.64 -7.35 13.20
C THR A 231 -14.42 -8.14 13.69
N LEU A 232 -13.72 -8.87 12.81
CA LEU A 232 -12.48 -9.56 13.15
C LEU A 232 -11.38 -8.59 13.60
N VAL A 233 -11.23 -7.46 12.89
CA VAL A 233 -10.29 -6.38 13.28
C VAL A 233 -10.64 -5.83 14.67
N ALA A 234 -11.91 -5.49 14.92
CA ALA A 234 -12.36 -4.94 16.19
C ALA A 234 -12.13 -5.91 17.35
N ASN A 235 -12.47 -7.19 17.17
CA ASN A 235 -12.26 -8.23 18.16
C ASN A 235 -10.76 -8.43 18.47
N ALA A 236 -9.90 -8.42 17.45
CA ALA A 236 -8.45 -8.51 17.64
C ALA A 236 -7.90 -7.31 18.41
N ALA A 237 -8.44 -6.10 18.17
CA ALA A 237 -8.06 -4.89 18.87
C ALA A 237 -8.46 -4.94 20.35
N GLN A 238 -9.71 -5.35 20.66
CA GLN A 238 -10.18 -5.55 22.03
C GLN A 238 -9.30 -6.53 22.82
N LYS A 239 -8.97 -7.69 22.22
CA LYS A 239 -8.07 -8.67 22.84
C LYS A 239 -6.66 -8.12 23.07
N SER A 240 -6.16 -7.29 22.17
CA SER A 240 -4.83 -6.68 22.29
C SER A 240 -4.79 -5.62 23.41
N LEU A 241 -5.87 -4.85 23.58
CA LEU A 241 -6.03 -3.92 24.70
C LEU A 241 -6.07 -4.63 26.06
N ALA A 242 -6.78 -5.76 26.14
CA ALA A 242 -6.94 -6.51 27.38
C ALA A 242 -5.66 -7.22 27.85
N GLY A 243 -4.83 -7.71 26.92
CA GLY A 243 -3.65 -8.54 27.25
C GLY A 243 -2.31 -7.79 27.29
N GLY A 244 -2.28 -6.50 26.97
CA GLY A 244 -1.06 -5.67 26.94
C GLY A 244 -0.07 -6.05 25.82
N TRP A 245 1.15 -5.51 25.88
CA TRP A 245 2.16 -5.69 24.81
C TRP A 245 2.53 -7.15 24.51
N LYS A 246 2.45 -8.04 25.51
CA LYS A 246 2.75 -9.47 25.32
C LYS A 246 1.76 -10.14 24.37
N THR A 247 0.49 -9.78 24.43
CA THR A 247 -0.51 -10.33 23.51
C THR A 247 -0.51 -9.58 22.18
N PHE A 248 -0.10 -8.32 22.14
CA PHE A 248 -0.06 -7.48 20.94
C PHE A 248 0.69 -8.14 19.76
N MET A 249 1.88 -8.69 19.99
CA MET A 249 2.68 -9.36 18.95
C MET A 249 2.48 -10.87 18.85
N SER A 250 1.66 -11.47 19.72
CA SER A 250 1.41 -12.92 19.69
C SER A 250 0.38 -13.30 18.63
N THR A 251 0.59 -14.41 17.94
CA THR A 251 -0.45 -15.08 17.15
C THR A 251 -1.51 -15.64 18.10
N PHE A 252 -2.79 -15.48 17.78
CA PHE A 252 -3.84 -16.18 18.51
C PHE A 252 -3.73 -17.67 18.17
N SER A 253 -3.40 -18.49 19.18
CA SER A 253 -3.44 -19.95 19.12
C SER A 253 -4.88 -20.46 19.09
#